data_AF-A0A0G1AKH7-F1
#
_entry.id   AF-A0A0G1AKH7-F1
#
_cell.length_a   1.000
_cell.length_b   1.000
_cell.length_c   1.000
_cell.angle_alpha   90.00
_cell.angle_beta   90.00
_cell.angle_gamma   90.00
#
_symmetry.space_group_name_H-M   'P 1'
#
loop_
_entity.id
_entity.type
_entity.pdbx_description
1 polymer ?
#
loop_
_entity_poly.entity_id
_entity_poly.type
_entity_poly.pdbx_seq_one_letter_code
_entity_poly.pdbx_strand_id
1 'polypeptide(L)'
;MDNELEQYLSFSPYFAGMNTESSDIRSGFIEQFSKLPLPIKQLLTSTSTTQIMFSIGQENGLEDVTTEYLAKMIRHVLMGEIFIKDLPNLLVSALNLSPDQATAINKRVLNELFVPITNDLKKIQQAKFPDRLSASPIVPSQNQSVPSQAPRLSTTIPNTNQNNTVDLRNK
;
A
#
# COMPACT_ATOMS: atom_id res chain seq x y z
N MET A 1 23.45 -3.68 -28.33
CA MET A 1 23.39 -2.58 -27.34
C MET A 1 21.99 -1.97 -27.26
N ASP A 2 21.13 -2.19 -28.25
CA ASP A 2 19.81 -1.53 -28.35
C ASP A 2 18.80 -2.00 -27.27
N ASN A 3 18.89 -3.25 -26.82
CA ASN A 3 17.94 -3.84 -25.86
C ASN A 3 18.02 -3.22 -24.45
N GLU A 4 19.23 -2.89 -23.95
CA GLU A 4 19.36 -2.31 -22.61
C GLU A 4 18.79 -0.89 -22.52
N LEU A 5 18.97 -0.10 -23.58
CA LEU A 5 18.41 1.25 -23.66
C LEU A 5 16.89 1.19 -23.75
N GLU A 6 16.34 0.28 -24.55
CA GLU A 6 14.90 0.07 -24.67
C GLU A 6 14.29 -0.35 -23.32
N GLN A 7 14.88 -1.33 -22.64
CA GLN A 7 14.46 -1.71 -21.28
C GLN A 7 14.53 -0.54 -20.31
N TYR A 8 15.58 0.27 -20.37
CA TYR A 8 15.71 1.45 -19.52
C TYR A 8 14.61 2.48 -19.80
N LEU A 9 14.31 2.78 -21.05
CA LEU A 9 13.25 3.72 -21.41
C LEU A 9 11.85 3.21 -21.05
N SER A 10 11.63 1.90 -21.13
CA SER A 10 10.31 1.29 -20.84
C SER A 10 10.08 1.03 -19.35
N PHE A 11 11.09 0.56 -18.61
CA PHE A 11 10.92 0.05 -17.25
C PHE A 11 11.60 0.89 -16.17
N SER A 12 12.32 1.96 -16.53
CA SER A 12 12.77 2.94 -15.54
C SER A 12 11.56 3.69 -14.97
N PRO A 13 11.41 3.79 -13.64
CA PRO A 13 10.39 4.64 -13.04
C PRO A 13 10.50 6.10 -13.48
N TYR A 14 11.68 6.61 -13.87
CA TYR A 14 11.79 7.95 -14.40
C TYR A 14 11.04 8.07 -15.74
N PHE A 15 11.29 7.18 -16.69
CA PHE A 15 10.78 7.28 -18.07
C PHE A 15 9.41 6.63 -18.32
N ALA A 16 8.99 5.69 -17.47
CA ALA A 16 7.75 4.94 -17.63
C ALA A 16 6.54 5.87 -17.84
N GLY A 17 5.84 5.71 -18.97
CA GLY A 17 4.69 6.52 -19.36
C GLY A 17 4.99 7.95 -19.83
N MET A 18 6.25 8.40 -19.89
CA MET A 18 6.56 9.76 -20.34
C MET A 18 6.15 10.03 -21.79
N ASN A 19 6.19 9.00 -22.65
CA ASN A 19 5.84 9.13 -24.07
C ASN A 19 4.33 9.27 -24.31
N THR A 20 3.51 8.91 -23.31
CA THR A 20 2.04 8.97 -23.39
C THR A 20 1.45 10.13 -22.58
N GLU A 21 2.28 10.82 -21.79
CA GLU A 21 1.87 11.94 -20.94
C GLU A 21 1.86 13.27 -21.69
N SER A 22 0.96 14.17 -21.29
CA SER A 22 0.93 15.53 -21.82
C SER A 22 2.17 16.32 -21.40
N SER A 23 2.49 17.38 -22.17
CA SER A 23 3.64 18.24 -21.87
C SER A 23 3.55 18.87 -20.47
N ASP A 24 2.33 19.19 -20.00
CA ASP A 24 2.10 19.77 -18.68
C ASP A 24 2.41 18.77 -17.56
N ILE A 25 1.94 17.52 -17.70
CA ILE A 25 2.22 16.45 -16.74
C ILE A 25 3.73 16.21 -16.66
N ARG A 26 4.40 16.11 -17.81
CA ARG A 26 5.85 15.91 -17.88
C ARG A 26 6.63 17.07 -17.25
N SER A 27 6.22 18.31 -17.50
CA SER A 27 6.87 19.49 -16.93
C SER A 27 6.70 19.54 -15.41
N GLY A 28 5.49 19.25 -14.92
CA GLY A 28 5.22 19.11 -13.49
C GLY A 28 6.04 17.99 -12.84
N PHE A 29 6.20 16.86 -13.52
CA PHE A 29 7.09 15.78 -13.08
C PHE A 29 8.53 16.26 -12.93
N ILE A 30 9.11 16.90 -13.96
CA ILE A 30 10.51 17.37 -13.94
C ILE A 30 10.73 18.38 -12.82
N GLU A 31 9.78 19.30 -12.62
CA GLU A 31 9.85 20.29 -11.54
C GLU A 31 9.84 19.61 -10.17
N GLN A 32 8.92 18.68 -9.93
CA GLN A 32 8.85 17.93 -8.67
C GLN A 32 10.10 17.06 -8.47
N PHE A 33 10.57 16.37 -9.52
CA PHE A 33 11.78 15.57 -9.51
C PHE A 33 12.98 16.37 -9.04
N SER A 34 13.14 17.61 -9.53
CA SER A 34 14.27 18.48 -9.16
C SER A 34 14.34 18.77 -7.65
N LYS A 35 13.21 18.70 -6.93
CA LYS A 35 13.08 18.96 -5.49
C LYS A 35 13.24 17.71 -4.62
N LEU A 36 13.31 16.52 -5.23
CA LEU A 36 13.41 15.26 -4.48
C LEU A 36 14.79 15.09 -3.80
N PRO A 37 14.85 14.41 -2.66
CA PRO A 37 16.11 13.96 -2.06
C PRO A 37 16.94 13.12 -3.03
N LEU A 38 18.26 13.22 -2.94
CA LEU A 38 19.18 12.49 -3.83
C LEU A 38 18.92 10.97 -3.85
N PRO A 39 18.68 10.27 -2.72
CA PRO A 39 18.41 8.84 -2.74
C PRO A 39 17.16 8.46 -3.57
N ILE A 40 16.13 9.31 -3.55
CA ILE A 40 14.91 9.09 -4.34
C ILE A 40 15.18 9.32 -5.82
N LYS A 41 15.93 10.39 -6.17
CA LYS A 41 16.34 10.66 -7.55
C LYS A 41 17.14 9.50 -8.13
N GLN A 42 18.12 9.00 -7.37
CA GLN A 42 18.95 7.87 -7.75
C GLN A 42 18.10 6.63 -8.03
N LEU A 43 17.11 6.35 -7.20
CA LEU A 43 16.23 5.19 -7.42
C LEU A 43 15.36 5.36 -8.67
N LEU A 44 14.85 6.56 -8.94
CA LEU A 44 14.07 6.82 -10.15
C LEU A 44 14.91 6.61 -11.43
N THR A 45 16.17 7.01 -11.43
CA THR A 45 17.05 7.02 -12.62
C THR A 45 18.05 5.86 -12.69
N SER A 46 18.06 4.94 -11.73
CA SER A 46 19.07 3.87 -11.70
C SER A 46 18.72 2.76 -12.66
N THR A 47 19.71 2.32 -13.44
CA THR A 47 19.63 1.08 -14.23
C THR A 47 19.33 -0.14 -13.36
N SER A 48 19.81 -0.18 -12.10
CA SER A 48 19.51 -1.29 -11.19
C SER A 48 18.02 -1.36 -10.88
N THR A 49 17.35 -0.21 -10.72
CA THR A 49 15.90 -0.17 -10.48
C THR A 49 15.14 -0.65 -11.71
N THR A 50 15.55 -0.25 -12.92
CA THR A 50 15.01 -0.80 -14.16
C THR A 50 15.14 -2.32 -14.21
N GLN A 51 16.32 -2.86 -13.90
CA GLN A 51 16.54 -4.31 -13.91
C GLN A 51 15.65 -5.04 -12.90
N ILE A 52 15.42 -4.46 -11.72
CA ILE A 52 14.48 -4.99 -10.73
C ILE A 52 13.05 -4.99 -11.28
N MET A 53 12.60 -3.89 -11.92
CA MET A 53 11.27 -3.83 -12.54
C MET A 53 11.10 -4.88 -13.64
N PHE A 54 12.08 -5.00 -14.52
CA PHE A 54 12.07 -6.01 -15.58
C PHE A 54 12.03 -7.44 -15.02
N SER A 55 12.87 -7.74 -14.02
CA SER A 55 12.91 -9.03 -13.33
C SER A 55 11.58 -9.36 -12.65
N ILE A 56 10.94 -8.38 -12.00
CA ILE A 56 9.61 -8.55 -11.43
C ILE A 56 8.58 -8.88 -12.50
N GLY A 57 8.61 -8.17 -13.62
CA GLY A 57 7.72 -8.42 -14.75
C GLY A 57 7.85 -9.86 -15.25
N GLN A 58 9.07 -10.28 -15.58
CA GLN A 58 9.36 -11.61 -16.11
C GLN A 58 8.95 -12.74 -15.16
N GLU A 59 9.32 -12.65 -13.88
CA GLU A 59 9.04 -13.72 -12.91
C GLU A 59 7.55 -13.88 -12.60
N ASN A 60 6.76 -12.83 -12.77
CA ASN A 60 5.32 -12.85 -12.52
C ASN A 60 4.50 -13.00 -13.79
N GLY A 61 5.15 -13.19 -14.95
CA GLY A 61 4.49 -13.30 -16.25
C GLY A 61 3.74 -12.03 -16.66
N LEU A 62 4.22 -10.86 -16.25
CA LEU A 62 3.64 -9.58 -16.64
C LEU A 62 4.09 -9.24 -18.06
N GLU A 63 3.15 -8.78 -18.88
CA GLU A 63 3.47 -8.18 -20.18
C GLU A 63 4.26 -6.87 -19.98
N ASP A 64 5.01 -6.47 -21.01
CA ASP A 64 5.86 -5.27 -20.97
C ASP A 64 5.04 -4.02 -20.60
N VAL A 65 3.85 -3.87 -21.18
CA VAL A 65 2.94 -2.75 -20.88
C VAL A 65 2.55 -2.73 -19.40
N THR A 66 2.22 -3.89 -18.82
CA THR A 66 1.88 -4.01 -17.40
C THR A 66 3.09 -3.72 -16.51
N THR A 67 4.28 -4.10 -16.95
CA THR A 67 5.55 -3.82 -16.26
C THR A 67 5.90 -2.33 -16.29
N GLU A 68 5.67 -1.66 -17.42
CA GLU A 68 5.77 -0.19 -17.54
C GLU A 68 4.79 0.50 -16.58
N TYR A 69 3.53 0.06 -16.52
CA TYR A 69 2.56 0.61 -15.57
C TYR A 69 2.97 0.39 -14.11
N LEU A 70 3.55 -0.77 -13.78
CA LEU A 70 4.13 -1.00 -12.46
C LEU A 70 5.23 0.03 -12.16
N ALA A 71 6.20 0.21 -13.06
CA ALA A 71 7.29 1.18 -12.90
C ALA A 71 6.75 2.61 -12.71
N LYS A 72 5.69 2.97 -13.45
CA LYS A 72 4.98 4.24 -13.30
C LYS A 72 4.28 4.37 -11.94
N MET A 73 3.65 3.31 -11.41
CA MET A 73 3.10 3.35 -10.05
C MET A 73 4.20 3.52 -8.99
N ILE A 74 5.36 2.87 -9.18
CA ILE A 74 6.51 3.06 -8.28
C ILE A 74 6.97 4.52 -8.30
N ARG A 75 7.04 5.15 -9.48
CA ARG A 75 7.30 6.61 -9.60
C ARG A 75 6.31 7.42 -8.76
N HIS A 76 5.01 7.15 -8.90
CA HIS A 76 3.97 7.87 -8.14
C HIS A 76 4.10 7.69 -6.62
N VAL A 77 4.53 6.51 -6.13
CA VAL A 77 4.81 6.31 -4.69
C VAL A 77 6.02 7.14 -4.25
N LEU A 78 7.11 7.13 -5.03
CA LEU A 78 8.34 7.86 -4.72
C LEU A 78 8.16 9.38 -4.73
N MET A 79 7.22 9.87 -5.53
CA MET A 79 6.83 11.28 -5.57
C MET A 79 5.82 11.68 -4.49
N GLY A 80 5.29 10.70 -3.75
CA GLY A 80 4.25 10.94 -2.74
C GLY A 80 2.89 11.27 -3.34
N GLU A 81 2.61 10.81 -4.55
CA GLU A 81 1.29 10.90 -5.20
C GLU A 81 0.42 9.68 -4.83
N ILE A 82 1.06 8.54 -4.57
CA ILE A 82 0.42 7.35 -4.02
C ILE A 82 0.94 7.11 -2.59
N PHE A 83 0.02 6.83 -1.67
CA PHE A 83 0.39 6.42 -0.32
C PHE A 83 0.93 4.99 -0.34
N ILE A 84 2.11 4.76 0.24
CA ILE A 84 2.82 3.46 0.14
C ILE A 84 1.97 2.26 0.57
N LYS A 85 1.08 2.43 1.57
CA LYS A 85 0.22 1.33 2.06
C LYS A 85 -0.92 0.98 1.11
N ASP A 86 -1.23 1.83 0.14
CA ASP A 86 -2.29 1.59 -0.85
C ASP A 86 -1.77 0.79 -2.04
N LEU A 87 -0.44 0.68 -2.21
CA LEU A 87 0.19 -0.01 -3.34
C LEU A 87 -0.33 -1.45 -3.57
N PRO A 88 -0.49 -2.32 -2.56
CA PRO A 88 -1.04 -3.67 -2.78
C PRO A 88 -2.43 -3.67 -3.42
N ASN A 89 -3.31 -2.78 -2.96
CA ASN A 89 -4.68 -2.68 -3.48
C ASN A 89 -4.71 -2.11 -4.90
N LEU A 90 -3.79 -1.19 -5.21
CA LEU A 90 -3.62 -0.64 -6.54
C LEU A 90 -3.05 -1.67 -7.51
N LEU A 91 -2.12 -2.54 -7.07
CA LEU A 91 -1.62 -3.64 -7.89
C LEU A 91 -2.76 -4.59 -8.31
N VAL A 92 -3.68 -4.91 -7.40
CA VAL A 92 -4.85 -5.74 -7.73
C VAL A 92 -5.79 -5.02 -8.71
N SER A 93 -6.20 -3.79 -8.35
CA SER A 93 -7.26 -3.09 -9.09
C SER A 93 -6.81 -2.44 -10.40
N ALA A 94 -5.61 -1.84 -10.44
CA ALA A 94 -5.12 -1.11 -11.60
C ALA A 94 -4.38 -2.01 -12.60
N LEU A 95 -3.71 -3.07 -12.14
CA LEU A 95 -2.98 -4.01 -13.01
C LEU A 95 -3.70 -5.35 -13.20
N ASN A 96 -4.91 -5.50 -12.65
CA ASN A 96 -5.72 -6.73 -12.73
C ASN A 96 -4.95 -7.98 -12.24
N LEU A 97 -4.13 -7.83 -11.21
CA LEU A 97 -3.34 -8.91 -10.64
C LEU A 97 -4.14 -9.70 -9.60
N SER A 98 -3.84 -10.99 -9.48
CA SER A 98 -4.35 -11.76 -8.35
C SER A 98 -3.82 -11.21 -7.01
N PRO A 99 -4.56 -11.34 -5.89
CA PRO A 99 -4.09 -10.89 -4.58
C PRO A 99 -2.73 -11.47 -4.18
N ASP A 100 -2.44 -12.72 -4.56
CA ASP A 100 -1.18 -13.39 -4.25
C ASP A 100 -0.01 -12.80 -5.06
N GLN A 101 -0.19 -12.59 -6.36
CA GLN A 101 0.80 -11.91 -7.20
C GLN A 101 1.06 -10.48 -6.73
N ALA A 102 0.00 -9.72 -6.44
CA ALA A 102 0.11 -8.35 -5.92
C ALA A 102 0.90 -8.32 -4.60
N THR A 103 0.66 -9.28 -3.71
CA THR A 103 1.39 -9.42 -2.44
C THR A 103 2.87 -9.73 -2.66
N ALA A 104 3.19 -10.66 -3.56
CA ALA A 104 4.55 -11.05 -3.89
C ALA A 104 5.35 -9.88 -4.49
N ILE A 105 4.76 -9.19 -5.48
CA ILE A 105 5.34 -8.01 -6.13
C ILE A 105 5.56 -6.90 -5.11
N ASN A 106 4.54 -6.58 -4.31
CA ASN A 106 4.65 -5.53 -3.30
C ASN A 106 5.75 -5.82 -2.28
N LYS A 107 5.86 -7.06 -1.80
CA LYS A 107 6.93 -7.46 -0.87
C LYS A 107 8.32 -7.25 -1.49
N ARG A 108 8.49 -7.61 -2.76
CA ARG A 108 9.76 -7.46 -3.47
C ARG A 108 10.12 -5.99 -3.67
N VAL A 109 9.19 -5.19 -4.18
CA VAL A 109 9.33 -3.73 -4.31
C VAL A 109 9.69 -3.10 -2.97
N LEU A 110 8.98 -3.46 -1.89
CA LEU A 110 9.27 -2.92 -0.56
C LEU A 110 10.72 -3.20 -0.15
N ASN A 111 11.16 -4.45 -0.25
CA ASN A 111 12.48 -4.87 0.22
C ASN A 111 13.62 -4.33 -0.65
N GLU A 112 13.47 -4.36 -1.96
CA GLU A 112 14.56 -4.02 -2.89
C GLU A 112 14.61 -2.52 -3.21
N LEU A 113 13.47 -1.83 -3.22
CA LEU A 113 13.40 -0.43 -3.60
C LEU A 113 13.13 0.49 -2.41
N PHE A 114 12.14 0.19 -1.56
CA PHE A 114 11.69 1.16 -0.55
C PHE A 114 12.46 1.08 0.77
N VAL A 115 12.89 -0.10 1.21
CA VAL A 115 13.67 -0.28 2.45
C VAL A 115 14.91 0.63 2.46
N PRO A 116 15.76 0.67 1.41
CA PRO A 116 16.96 1.52 1.38
C PRO A 116 16.70 3.02 1.56
N ILE A 117 15.51 3.50 1.17
CA ILE A 117 15.13 4.92 1.17
C ILE A 117 14.02 5.24 2.19
N THR A 118 13.74 4.33 3.13
CA THR A 118 12.57 4.41 4.02
C THR A 118 12.47 5.75 4.74
N ASN A 119 13.60 6.32 5.18
CA ASN A 119 13.60 7.58 5.91
C ASN A 119 13.20 8.77 5.02
N ASP A 120 13.73 8.85 3.80
CA ASP A 120 13.38 9.89 2.84
C ASP A 120 11.94 9.73 2.34
N LEU A 121 11.53 8.50 2.05
CA LEU A 121 10.17 8.20 1.63
C LEU A 121 9.15 8.53 2.73
N LYS A 122 9.45 8.23 4.01
CA LYS A 122 8.60 8.64 5.13
C LYS A 122 8.40 10.15 5.21
N LYS A 123 9.45 10.94 5.00
CA LYS A 123 9.34 12.42 5.01
C LYS A 123 8.43 12.92 3.88
N ILE A 124 8.58 12.36 2.68
CA ILE A 124 7.72 12.69 1.54
C ILE A 124 6.27 12.33 1.85
N GLN A 125 6.03 11.12 2.35
CA GLN A 125 4.70 10.60 2.66
C GLN A 125 4.05 11.37 3.83
N GLN A 126 4.83 11.82 4.82
CA GLN A 126 4.37 12.70 5.91
C GLN A 126 3.92 14.07 5.41
N ALA A 127 4.69 14.66 4.51
CA ALA A 127 4.35 15.97 3.94
C ALA A 127 3.10 15.91 3.04
N LYS A 128 2.91 14.80 2.31
CA LYS A 128 1.80 14.63 1.35
C LYS A 128 0.53 14.05 1.99
N PHE A 129 0.66 13.23 3.03
CA PHE A 129 -0.45 12.51 3.67
C PHE A 129 -0.40 12.61 5.22
N PRO A 130 -0.45 13.82 5.80
CA PRO A 130 -0.32 14.01 7.25
C PRO A 130 -1.43 13.27 8.05
N ASP A 131 -2.66 13.26 7.52
CA ASP A 131 -3.82 12.66 8.20
C ASP A 131 -3.77 11.12 8.21
N ARG A 132 -3.13 10.52 7.20
CA ARG A 132 -3.08 9.05 7.04
C ARG A 132 -2.06 8.36 7.94
N LEU A 133 -1.16 9.14 8.54
CA LEU A 133 -0.18 8.65 9.51
C LEU A 133 -0.67 8.81 10.95
N SER A 134 -1.65 9.70 11.15
CA SER A 134 -2.27 10.01 12.44
C SER A 134 -3.50 9.14 12.73
N ALA A 135 -4.01 8.43 11.72
CA ALA A 135 -5.09 7.46 11.88
C ALA A 135 -4.56 6.23 12.64
N SER A 136 -4.64 6.29 13.98
CA SER A 136 -4.80 5.09 14.82
C SER A 136 -5.95 4.24 14.26
N PRO A 137 -5.86 2.91 14.31
CA PRO A 137 -6.94 2.06 13.81
C PRO A 137 -8.24 2.46 14.52
N ILE A 138 -9.23 2.89 13.73
CA ILE A 138 -10.61 3.04 14.21
C ILE A 138 -11.03 1.65 14.65
N VAL A 139 -10.98 1.39 15.95
CA VAL A 139 -11.65 0.24 16.55
C VAL A 139 -13.11 0.35 16.14
N PRO A 140 -13.73 -0.65 15.50
CA PRO A 140 -15.13 -0.57 15.16
C PRO A 140 -15.93 -0.43 16.47
N SER A 141 -16.56 0.73 16.66
CA SER A 141 -17.57 0.94 17.69
C SER A 141 -18.72 -0.04 17.44
N GLN A 142 -18.70 -1.16 18.14
CA GLN A 142 -19.85 -2.05 18.22
C GLN A 142 -20.99 -1.32 18.94
N ASN A 143 -22.17 -1.40 18.31
CA ASN A 143 -23.51 -1.27 18.89
C ASN A 143 -23.93 0.09 19.48
N GLN A 144 -24.46 0.95 18.60
CA GLN A 144 -25.59 1.82 19.00
C GLN A 144 -26.83 0.94 19.21
N SER A 145 -27.12 0.63 20.46
CA SER A 145 -28.43 0.11 20.88
C SER A 145 -29.32 1.30 21.25
N VAL A 146 -30.49 1.37 20.63
CA VAL A 146 -31.56 2.38 20.87
C VAL A 146 -32.02 2.38 22.34
N PRO A 147 -32.48 3.52 22.89
CA PRO A 147 -32.88 3.65 24.28
C PRO A 147 -34.31 3.16 24.52
N SER A 148 -34.55 2.45 25.62
CA SER A 148 -35.88 2.26 26.20
C SER A 148 -35.83 2.58 27.69
N GLN A 149 -36.44 3.71 28.05
CA GLN A 149 -36.73 4.07 29.43
C GLN A 149 -38.01 3.37 29.89
N ALA A 150 -37.99 2.80 31.10
CA ALA A 150 -39.09 2.85 32.06
C ALA A 150 -38.60 2.40 33.47
N PRO A 151 -39.29 2.78 34.56
CA PRO A 151 -38.64 3.23 35.80
C PRO A 151 -38.54 2.21 36.94
N ARG A 152 -37.67 2.57 37.89
CA ARG A 152 -37.25 1.96 39.15
C ARG A 152 -38.40 1.44 40.05
N LEU A 153 -38.12 0.40 40.85
CA LEU A 153 -38.37 0.42 42.31
C LEU A 153 -37.66 -0.73 43.05
N SER A 154 -37.45 -0.44 44.33
CA SER A 154 -36.39 -0.91 45.24
C SER A 154 -36.57 -2.31 45.83
N THR A 155 -35.54 -2.69 46.60
CA THR A 155 -35.56 -3.32 47.95
C THR A 155 -35.16 -4.81 48.09
N THR A 156 -34.08 -4.99 48.88
CA THR A 156 -33.83 -6.02 49.93
C THR A 156 -33.53 -7.50 49.61
N ILE A 157 -32.26 -7.87 49.82
CA ILE A 157 -31.64 -9.05 50.53
C ILE A 157 -32.03 -10.51 50.16
N PRO A 158 -31.15 -11.50 50.47
CA PRO A 158 -30.96 -12.71 49.68
C PRO A 158 -31.80 -13.88 50.23
N ASN A 159 -32.21 -14.81 49.36
CA ASN A 159 -32.76 -16.06 49.84
C ASN A 159 -32.15 -17.26 49.11
N THR A 160 -31.32 -17.96 49.86
CA THR A 160 -30.91 -19.35 49.70
C THR A 160 -32.11 -20.29 49.59
N ASN A 161 -32.16 -21.13 48.54
CA ASN A 161 -32.64 -22.52 48.57
C ASN A 161 -32.36 -23.16 47.20
N GLN A 162 -31.35 -24.02 47.09
CA GLN A 162 -31.41 -25.49 47.20
C GLN A 162 -32.11 -26.21 46.01
N ASN A 163 -31.28 -27.03 45.35
CA ASN A 163 -31.56 -28.31 44.71
C ASN A 163 -32.45 -28.38 43.45
N ASN A 164 -31.79 -28.61 42.31
CA ASN A 164 -31.71 -29.98 41.77
C ASN A 164 -30.65 -30.08 40.66
N THR A 165 -29.55 -30.76 40.95
CA THR A 165 -28.61 -31.27 39.94
C THR A 165 -28.95 -32.75 39.73
N VAL A 166 -29.39 -33.11 38.53
CA VAL A 166 -29.44 -34.51 38.10
C VAL A 166 -28.14 -34.78 37.34
N ASP A 167 -27.18 -35.43 37.98
CA ASP A 167 -25.98 -35.96 37.32
C ASP A 167 -26.13 -37.48 37.22
N LEU A 168 -26.32 -37.97 35.99
CA LEU A 168 -26.34 -39.38 35.65
C LEU A 168 -24.89 -39.89 35.57
N ARG A 169 -24.46 -40.68 36.56
CA ARG A 169 -23.27 -41.53 36.42
C ARG A 169 -23.54 -42.97 36.86
N ASN A 170 -23.66 -43.81 35.83
CA ASN A 170 -23.29 -45.21 35.73
C ASN A 170 -22.59 -45.84 36.97
N LYS A 171 -23.24 -46.86 37.55
CA LYS A 171 -22.76 -48.25 37.54
C LYS A 171 -23.84 -49.21 38.04
#